data_AF-A0A2V7KY82-F1
#
_entry.id   AF-A0A2V7KY82-F1
#
_cell.length_a   1.000
_cell.length_b   1.000
_cell.length_c   1.000
_cell.angle_alpha   90.00
_cell.angle_beta   90.00
_cell.angle_gamma   90.00
#
_symmetry.space_group_name_H-M   'P 1'
#
loop_
_entity.id
_entity.type
_entity.pdbx_description
1 polymer ?
#
loop_
_entity_poly.entity_id
_entity_poly.type
_entity_poly.pdbx_seq_one_letter_code
_entity_poly.pdbx_strand_id
1 'polypeptide(L)'
;MRGSLLPERLARRLQQLERHSRLDPDSTTALRETVEALWKTIEWAAAESALDASQHRVRALLARRELVRCGTCILSAVIRRGVAAGVFRPACPAWAIRRLPFAIVAGACVRWVFGLSHRPSFRASTAVQATLEVLCPCPPAGGFRIALV
;
A
#
# COMPACT_ATOMS: atom_id res chain seq x y z
N MET A 1 -20.52 6.69 6.79
CA MET A 1 -19.77 6.47 5.53
C MET A 1 -20.66 6.98 4.41
N ARG A 2 -20.33 8.14 3.81
CA ARG A 2 -21.03 8.68 2.63
C ARG A 2 -20.69 7.81 1.41
N GLY A 3 -21.64 7.62 0.51
CA GLY A 3 -21.65 6.62 -0.58
C GLY A 3 -20.28 6.25 -1.14
N SER A 4 -19.87 5.00 -0.90
CA SER A 4 -18.66 4.42 -1.47
C SER A 4 -18.77 4.36 -2.99
N LEU A 5 -17.79 4.94 -3.70
CA LEU A 5 -17.68 4.82 -5.16
C LEU A 5 -17.11 3.46 -5.58
N LEU A 6 -16.60 2.68 -4.61
CA LEU A 6 -16.14 1.31 -4.82
C LEU A 6 -17.32 0.34 -4.90
N PRO A 7 -17.22 -0.71 -5.74
CA PRO A 7 -18.10 -1.88 -5.65
C PRO A 7 -18.20 -2.41 -4.22
N GLU A 8 -19.39 -2.82 -3.78
CA GLU A 8 -19.63 -3.22 -2.39
C GLU A 8 -18.71 -4.32 -1.87
N ARG A 9 -18.39 -5.31 -2.72
CA ARG A 9 -17.46 -6.40 -2.36
C ARG A 9 -16.05 -5.87 -2.10
N LEU A 10 -15.59 -4.92 -2.91
CA LEU A 10 -14.28 -4.28 -2.76
C LEU A 10 -14.23 -3.40 -1.51
N ALA A 11 -15.28 -2.61 -1.27
CA ALA A 11 -15.43 -1.80 -0.06
C ALA A 11 -15.40 -2.66 1.21
N ARG A 12 -16.13 -3.79 1.22
CA ARG A 12 -16.14 -4.74 2.34
C ARG A 12 -14.76 -5.35 2.61
N ARG A 13 -14.03 -5.76 1.55
CA ARG A 13 -12.66 -6.29 1.70
C ARG A 13 -11.71 -5.26 2.31
N LEU A 14 -11.74 -4.01 1.84
CA LEU A 14 -10.89 -2.95 2.39
C LEU A 14 -11.26 -2.64 3.85
N GLN A 15 -12.55 -2.67 4.20
CA GLN A 15 -13.00 -2.48 5.58
C GLN A 15 -12.57 -3.63 6.49
N GLN A 16 -12.66 -4.89 6.02
CA GLN A 16 -12.15 -6.05 6.76
C GLN A 16 -10.63 -5.94 6.95
N LEU A 17 -9.90 -5.55 5.92
CA LEU A 17 -8.46 -5.35 5.99
C LEU A 17 -8.07 -4.27 6.99
N GLU A 18 -8.76 -3.13 6.97
CA GLU A 18 -8.54 -2.06 7.92
C GLU A 18 -8.73 -2.55 9.37
N ARG A 19 -9.79 -3.33 9.63
CA ARG A 19 -10.02 -3.91 10.97
C ARG A 19 -8.94 -4.90 11.36
N HIS A 20 -8.56 -5.80 10.46
CA HIS A 20 -7.53 -6.81 10.71
C HIS A 20 -6.18 -6.15 11.04
N SER A 21 -5.76 -5.17 10.22
CA SER A 21 -4.54 -4.40 10.44
C SER A 21 -4.53 -3.58 11.73
N ARG A 22 -5.68 -3.35 12.37
CA ARG A 22 -5.81 -2.68 13.66
C ARG A 22 -5.64 -3.61 14.86
N LEU A 23 -5.98 -4.88 14.69
CA LEU A 23 -5.99 -5.86 15.77
C LEU A 23 -4.64 -6.56 15.94
N ASP A 24 -3.82 -6.59 14.88
CA ASP A 24 -2.50 -7.22 14.95
C ASP A 24 -1.53 -6.42 15.84
N PRO A 25 -0.99 -7.05 16.91
CA PRO A 25 -0.02 -6.42 17.81
C PRO A 25 1.38 -6.29 17.17
N ASP A 26 1.75 -7.14 16.22
CA ASP A 26 3.04 -7.06 15.55
C ASP A 26 2.95 -6.16 14.31
N SER A 27 3.60 -5.01 14.38
CA SER A 27 3.57 -4.03 13.28
C SER A 27 4.23 -4.55 12.00
N THR A 28 5.21 -5.45 12.09
CA THR A 28 5.90 -6.03 10.92
C THR A 28 4.99 -7.02 10.20
N THR A 29 4.35 -7.91 10.96
CA THR A 29 3.36 -8.86 10.44
C THR A 29 2.15 -8.11 9.87
N ALA A 30 1.61 -7.14 10.60
CA ALA A 30 0.52 -6.29 10.15
C ALA A 30 0.84 -5.59 8.82
N LEU A 31 2.07 -5.08 8.65
CA LEU A 31 2.51 -4.44 7.40
C LEU A 31 2.53 -5.45 6.24
N ARG A 32 3.16 -6.62 6.45
CA ARG A 32 3.27 -7.67 5.43
C ARG A 32 1.89 -8.12 4.97
N GLU A 33 1.05 -8.51 5.92
CA GLU A 33 -0.32 -8.98 5.62
C GLU A 33 -1.14 -7.89 4.94
N THR A 34 -0.99 -6.62 5.35
CA THR A 34 -1.70 -5.50 4.73
C THR A 34 -1.29 -5.30 3.27
N VAL A 35 0.02 -5.29 2.98
CA VAL A 35 0.50 -5.13 1.60
C VAL A 35 0.06 -6.30 0.73
N GLU A 36 0.19 -7.53 1.21
CA GLU A 36 -0.23 -8.73 0.48
C GLU A 36 -1.74 -8.77 0.22
N ALA A 37 -2.56 -8.44 1.21
CA ALA A 37 -4.01 -8.38 1.08
C ALA A 37 -4.46 -7.27 0.13
N LEU A 38 -3.80 -6.09 0.17
CA LEU A 38 -4.04 -5.02 -0.80
C LEU A 38 -3.71 -5.51 -2.22
N TRP A 39 -2.57 -6.18 -2.40
CA TRP A 39 -2.17 -6.73 -3.71
C TRP A 39 -3.22 -7.72 -4.25
N LYS A 40 -3.61 -8.71 -3.43
CA LYS A 40 -4.65 -9.69 -3.79
C LYS A 40 -5.98 -9.03 -4.12
N THR A 41 -6.36 -8.01 -3.37
CA THR A 41 -7.61 -7.26 -3.58
C THR A 41 -7.57 -6.48 -4.88
N ILE A 42 -6.43 -5.85 -5.18
CA ILE A 42 -6.20 -5.14 -6.43
C ILE A 42 -6.27 -6.12 -7.59
N GLU A 43 -5.50 -7.22 -7.55
CA GLU A 43 -5.49 -8.27 -8.58
C GLU A 43 -6.87 -8.87 -8.83
N TRP A 44 -7.64 -9.12 -7.77
CA TRP A 44 -9.02 -9.63 -7.88
C TRP A 44 -9.95 -8.63 -8.57
N ALA A 45 -9.96 -7.37 -8.13
CA ALA A 45 -10.80 -6.31 -8.74
C ALA A 45 -10.46 -6.10 -10.22
N ALA A 46 -9.23 -6.43 -10.56
CA ALA A 46 -8.64 -6.35 -11.86
C ALA A 46 -9.04 -7.51 -12.79
N ALA A 47 -9.14 -8.72 -12.24
CA ALA A 47 -9.56 -9.92 -12.95
C ALA A 47 -11.08 -9.93 -13.17
N GLU A 48 -11.86 -9.45 -12.21
CA GLU A 48 -13.33 -9.37 -12.34
C GLU A 48 -13.81 -8.21 -13.22
N SER A 49 -12.91 -7.44 -13.84
CA SER A 49 -13.27 -6.20 -14.54
C SER A 49 -14.12 -5.25 -13.68
N ALA A 50 -14.05 -5.38 -12.35
CA ALA A 50 -14.90 -4.65 -11.40
C ALA A 50 -14.64 -3.14 -11.41
N LEU A 51 -13.53 -2.73 -12.01
CA LEU A 51 -13.10 -1.35 -12.21
C LEU A 51 -12.83 -1.06 -13.70
N ASP A 52 -13.43 -1.83 -14.60
CA ASP A 52 -13.18 -1.72 -16.02
C ASP A 52 -13.83 -0.47 -16.62
N ALA A 53 -13.08 0.22 -17.47
CA ALA A 53 -13.43 1.56 -17.95
C ALA A 53 -14.37 1.52 -19.17
N SER A 54 -14.65 0.33 -19.68
CA SER A 54 -15.43 0.06 -20.89
C SER A 54 -16.90 0.47 -20.78
N GLN A 55 -17.49 0.41 -19.57
CA GLN A 55 -18.92 0.72 -19.39
C GLN A 55 -19.20 2.10 -18.78
N HIS A 56 -18.30 2.68 -17.95
CA HIS A 56 -18.47 4.00 -17.30
C HIS A 56 -17.11 4.62 -16.88
N ARG A 57 -16.36 5.20 -17.84
CA ARG A 57 -14.98 5.72 -17.64
C ARG A 57 -14.79 6.59 -16.38
N VAL A 58 -15.67 7.56 -16.14
CA VAL A 58 -15.54 8.49 -15.00
C VAL A 58 -15.71 7.78 -13.66
N ARG A 59 -16.72 6.91 -13.55
CA ARG A 59 -16.98 6.15 -12.31
C ARG A 59 -15.86 5.16 -12.00
N ALA A 60 -15.34 4.48 -13.02
CA ALA A 60 -14.20 3.58 -12.88
C ALA A 60 -12.94 4.32 -12.41
N LEU A 61 -12.65 5.51 -12.95
CA LEU A 61 -11.52 6.34 -12.51
C LEU A 61 -11.68 6.80 -11.06
N LEU A 62 -12.88 7.25 -10.68
CA LEU A 62 -13.16 7.64 -9.30
C LEU A 62 -13.05 6.46 -8.32
N ALA A 63 -13.53 5.28 -8.71
CA ALA A 63 -13.38 4.07 -7.91
C ALA A 63 -11.92 3.65 -7.75
N ARG A 64 -11.10 3.72 -8.81
CA ARG A 64 -9.64 3.48 -8.71
C ARG A 64 -8.97 4.48 -7.77
N ARG A 65 -9.31 5.77 -7.88
CA ARG A 65 -8.79 6.81 -6.98
C ARG A 65 -9.17 6.57 -5.53
N GLU A 66 -10.41 6.14 -5.29
CA GLU A 66 -10.88 5.81 -3.94
C GLU A 66 -10.17 4.57 -3.39
N LEU A 67 -9.90 3.55 -4.22
CA LEU A 67 -9.11 2.39 -3.80
C LEU A 67 -7.70 2.81 -3.39
N VAL A 68 -7.04 3.65 -4.20
CA VAL A 68 -5.69 4.13 -3.89
C VAL A 68 -5.71 4.92 -2.59
N ARG A 69 -6.71 5.79 -2.41
CA ARG A 69 -6.88 6.58 -1.18
C ARG A 69 -7.08 5.68 0.04
N CYS A 70 -7.99 4.71 -0.02
CA CYS A 70 -8.28 3.80 1.08
C CYS A 70 -7.05 2.95 1.43
N GLY A 71 -6.41 2.32 0.44
CA GLY A 71 -5.18 1.56 0.66
C GLY A 71 -4.06 2.39 1.26
N THR A 72 -3.88 3.62 0.77
CA THR A 72 -2.90 4.59 1.33
C THR A 72 -3.22 4.89 2.79
N CYS A 73 -4.48 5.12 3.14
CA CYS A 73 -4.87 5.42 4.51
C CYS A 73 -4.62 4.23 5.46
N ILE A 74 -4.95 3.01 5.04
CA ILE A 74 -4.74 1.78 5.81
C ILE A 74 -3.23 1.60 6.08
N LEU A 75 -2.40 1.63 5.03
CA LEU A 75 -0.95 1.48 5.19
C LEU A 75 -0.33 2.61 6.01
N SER A 76 -0.79 3.86 5.84
CA SER A 76 -0.33 4.99 6.66
C SER A 76 -0.59 4.75 8.14
N ALA A 77 -1.73 4.15 8.49
CA ALA A 77 -2.07 3.84 9.88
C ALA A 77 -1.18 2.73 10.46
N VAL A 78 -0.89 1.68 9.68
CA VAL A 78 0.02 0.60 10.08
C VAL A 78 1.44 1.13 10.30
N ILE A 79 1.98 1.88 9.34
CA ILE A 79 3.33 2.45 9.46
C ILE A 79 3.41 3.42 10.64
N ARG A 80 2.41 4.29 10.81
CA ARG A 80 2.36 5.21 11.97
C ARG A 80 2.39 4.46 13.29
N ARG A 81 1.66 3.34 13.40
CA ARG A 81 1.67 2.51 14.61
C ARG A 81 3.04 1.88 14.85
N GLY A 82 3.65 1.29 13.83
CA GLY A 82 4.98 0.69 13.97
C GLY A 82 6.08 1.71 14.31
N VAL A 83 5.97 2.95 13.80
CA VAL A 83 6.84 4.06 14.21
C VAL A 83 6.60 4.44 15.68
N ALA A 84 5.35 4.59 16.10
CA ALA A 84 5.00 4.94 17.47
C ALA A 84 5.43 3.86 18.48
N ALA A 85 5.39 2.59 18.08
CA ALA A 85 5.86 1.45 18.87
C ALA A 85 7.39 1.27 18.83
N GLY A 86 8.12 2.08 18.05
CA GLY A 86 9.58 1.99 17.90
C GLY A 86 10.09 0.79 17.10
N VAL A 87 9.18 0.00 16.51
CA VAL A 87 9.47 -1.15 15.63
C VAL A 87 10.03 -0.66 14.30
N PHE A 88 9.46 0.42 13.76
CA PHE A 88 9.94 1.07 12.55
C PHE A 88 10.74 2.33 12.89
N ARG A 89 11.93 2.45 12.32
CA ARG A 89 12.87 3.57 12.51
C ARG A 89 13.31 4.16 11.16
N PRO A 90 12.38 4.67 10.34
CA PRO A 90 12.73 5.31 9.08
C PRO A 90 13.53 6.59 9.35
N ALA A 91 14.48 6.91 8.46
CA ALA A 91 15.25 8.15 8.55
C ALA A 91 14.38 9.42 8.55
N CYS A 92 13.23 9.38 7.84
CA CYS A 92 12.24 10.45 7.82
C CYS A 92 10.82 9.90 8.11
N PRO A 93 10.35 9.89 9.37
CA PRO A 93 9.03 9.37 9.72
C PRO A 93 7.88 10.09 9.02
N ALA A 94 7.97 11.41 8.85
CA ALA A 94 6.93 12.19 8.19
C ALA A 94 6.74 11.78 6.72
N TRP A 95 7.84 11.53 6.00
CA TRP A 95 7.79 11.03 4.63
C TRP A 95 7.30 9.57 4.58
N ALA A 96 7.82 8.71 5.46
CA ALA A 96 7.44 7.30 5.52
C ALA A 96 5.95 7.10 5.84
N ILE A 97 5.35 7.97 6.66
CA ILE A 97 3.92 7.89 6.98
C ILE A 97 3.05 8.49 5.87
N ARG A 98 3.51 9.54 5.18
CA ARG A 98 2.66 10.32 4.25
C ARG A 98 2.82 9.96 2.77
N ARG A 99 4.00 9.53 2.35
CA ARG A 99 4.35 9.36 0.92
C ARG A 99 4.59 7.91 0.53
N LEU A 100 5.27 7.14 1.38
CA LEU A 100 5.57 5.74 1.11
C LEU A 100 4.30 4.87 0.88
N PRO A 101 3.23 4.96 1.69
CA PRO A 101 1.98 4.24 1.44
C PRO A 101 1.39 4.49 0.06
N PHE A 102 1.41 5.74 -0.39
CA PHE A 102 0.91 6.10 -1.71
C PHE A 102 1.76 5.45 -2.82
N ALA A 103 3.09 5.51 -2.71
CA ALA A 103 3.99 4.90 -3.68
C ALA A 103 3.74 3.38 -3.81
N ILE A 104 3.57 2.68 -2.69
CA ILE A 104 3.28 1.24 -2.66
C ILE A 104 1.96 0.93 -3.36
N VAL A 105 0.88 1.63 -2.99
CA VAL A 105 -0.47 1.34 -3.51
C VAL A 105 -0.62 1.77 -4.97
N ALA A 106 -0.03 2.91 -5.35
CA ALA A 106 0.01 3.34 -6.74
C ALA A 106 0.80 2.34 -7.61
N GLY A 107 1.93 1.85 -7.11
CA GLY A 107 2.71 0.78 -7.75
C GLY A 107 1.92 -0.52 -7.91
N ALA A 108 1.13 -0.92 -6.91
CA ALA A 108 0.22 -2.05 -7.01
C ALA A 108 -0.84 -1.86 -8.12
N CYS A 109 -1.30 -0.62 -8.29
CA CYS A 109 -2.28 -0.23 -9.29
C CYS A 109 -1.67 0.08 -10.68
N VAL A 110 -0.36 -0.10 -10.88
CA VAL A 110 0.37 0.31 -12.10
C VAL A 110 -0.30 -0.20 -13.38
N ARG A 111 -0.85 -1.42 -13.35
CA ARG A 111 -1.61 -2.00 -14.48
C ARG A 111 -2.80 -1.15 -14.92
N TRP A 112 -3.52 -0.52 -14.00
CA TRP A 112 -4.66 0.33 -14.31
C TRP A 112 -4.25 1.75 -14.69
N VAL A 113 -3.12 2.23 -14.16
CA VAL A 113 -2.56 3.56 -14.48
C VAL A 113 -2.02 3.55 -15.91
N PHE A 114 -1.37 2.48 -16.32
CA PHE A 114 -0.73 2.35 -17.63
C PHE A 114 -1.54 1.52 -18.64
N GLY A 115 -2.73 1.03 -18.28
CA GLY A 115 -3.57 0.24 -19.18
C GLY A 115 -2.92 -1.08 -19.63
N LEU A 116 -2.05 -1.66 -18.79
CA LEU A 116 -1.29 -2.87 -19.14
C LEU A 116 -2.19 -4.10 -19.11
N SER A 117 -2.19 -4.84 -20.22
CA SER A 117 -3.05 -6.00 -20.49
C SER A 117 -2.62 -7.28 -19.74
N HIS A 118 -1.33 -7.45 -19.43
CA HIS A 118 -0.84 -8.49 -18.51
C HIS A 118 0.59 -8.19 -18.00
N ARG A 119 0.96 -8.80 -16.85
CA ARG A 119 2.17 -8.64 -16.00
C ARG A 119 3.36 -7.85 -16.60
N PRO A 120 3.74 -6.76 -15.90
CA PRO A 120 4.92 -6.83 -15.04
C PRO A 120 4.46 -6.71 -13.58
N SER A 121 4.28 -7.84 -12.90
CA SER A 121 3.87 -7.82 -11.50
C SER A 121 5.09 -7.53 -10.64
N PHE A 122 5.25 -6.27 -10.22
CA PHE A 122 5.93 -5.99 -8.97
C PHE A 122 5.27 -6.88 -7.90
N ARG A 123 6.00 -7.85 -7.35
CA ARG A 123 5.39 -8.83 -6.45
C ARG A 123 5.13 -8.16 -5.11
N ALA A 124 4.03 -8.53 -4.45
CA ALA A 124 3.75 -8.06 -3.09
C ALA A 124 4.95 -8.30 -2.16
N SER A 125 5.63 -9.45 -2.29
CA SER A 125 6.83 -9.77 -1.50
C SER A 125 7.98 -8.78 -1.72
N THR A 126 8.22 -8.34 -2.96
CA THR A 126 9.23 -7.33 -3.29
C THR A 126 8.84 -5.97 -2.71
N ALA A 127 7.55 -5.61 -2.79
CA ALA A 127 7.03 -4.40 -2.17
C ALA A 127 7.23 -4.39 -0.65
N VAL A 128 6.91 -5.50 0.01
CA VAL A 128 7.10 -5.68 1.45
C VAL A 128 8.57 -5.55 1.81
N GLN A 129 9.47 -6.25 1.10
CA GLN A 129 10.89 -6.21 1.38
C GLN A 129 11.45 -4.78 1.25
N ALA A 130 11.20 -4.12 0.12
CA ALA A 130 11.66 -2.74 -0.09
C ALA A 130 11.07 -1.77 0.95
N THR A 131 9.82 -1.99 1.37
CA THR A 131 9.19 -1.18 2.43
C THR A 131 9.89 -1.40 3.77
N LEU A 132 10.21 -2.65 4.12
CA LEU A 132 10.91 -2.98 5.36
C LEU A 132 12.35 -2.43 5.36
N GLU A 133 13.06 -2.48 4.24
CA GLU A 133 14.39 -1.86 4.11
C GLU A 133 14.35 -0.35 4.38
N VAL A 134 13.29 0.33 3.92
CA VAL A 134 13.09 1.77 4.16
C VAL A 134 12.66 2.08 5.59
N LEU A 135 11.82 1.24 6.19
CA LEU A 135 11.27 1.44 7.53
C LEU A 135 12.22 0.98 8.65
N CYS A 136 13.03 -0.03 8.36
CA CYS A 136 14.01 -0.63 9.26
C CYS A 136 15.35 -0.70 8.53
N PRO A 137 15.97 0.46 8.22
CA PRO A 137 17.27 0.44 7.58
C PRO A 137 18.24 -0.32 8.47
N CYS A 138 18.90 -1.35 7.92
CA CYS A 138 20.05 -1.93 8.59
C CYS A 138 21.03 -0.80 8.93
N PRO A 139 21.62 -0.80 10.14
CA PRO A 139 22.68 0.15 10.41
C PRO A 139 23.75 0.00 9.33
N PRO A 140 24.31 1.11 8.81
CA PRO A 140 25.37 1.02 7.82
C PRO A 140 26.50 0.18 8.42
N ALA A 141 26.82 -0.94 7.77
CA ALA A 141 28.02 -1.69 8.10
C ALA A 141 29.22 -0.78 7.79
N GLY A 142 29.77 -0.14 8.82
CA GLY A 142 30.96 0.68 8.74
C GLY A 142 30.70 2.13 8.35
N GLY A 143 31.16 3.05 9.22
CA GLY A 143 31.24 4.46 8.89
C GLY A 143 32.19 4.70 7.73
N PHE A 144 31.69 5.32 6.67
CA PHE A 144 32.50 6.15 5.79
C PHE A 144 32.01 7.58 5.93
N ARG A 145 32.75 8.36 6.72
CA ARG A 145 32.71 9.82 6.64
C ARG A 145 33.22 10.17 5.25
N ILE A 146 32.35 10.61 4.36
CA ILE A 146 32.80 11.36 3.20
C ILE A 146 33.20 12.74 3.76
N ALA A 147 34.51 12.92 3.95
CA ALA A 147 35.08 14.24 4.12
C ALA A 147 34.84 15.01 2.83
N LEU A 148 34.06 16.08 2.90
CA LEU A 148 34.08 17.14 1.90
C LEU A 148 35.46 17.81 1.97
N VAL A 149 36.25 17.64 0.92
CA VAL A 149 37.34 18.56 0.55
C VAL A 149 36.76 19.54 -0.44
#